data_AF-A0A1M3LQQ7-F1
#
_entry.id   AF-A0A1M3LQQ7-F1
#
_cell.length_a   1.000
_cell.length_b   1.000
_cell.length_c   1.000
_cell.angle_alpha   90.00
_cell.angle_beta   90.00
_cell.angle_gamma   90.00
#
_symmetry.space_group_name_H-M   'P 1'
#
loop_
_entity.id
_entity.type
_entity.pdbx_description
1 polymer ?
#
loop_
_entity_poly.entity_id
_entity_poly.type
_entity_poly.pdbx_seq_one_letter_code
_entity_poly.pdbx_strand_id
1 'polypeptide(L)'
;MQTSRDSIRRMILEEIGQTALDGVPSTFLGSIVTGVALAIGESELNYLGASSQTKGELVRVRVGAFTSGTVTTIDAVYSLPSRNTDVTTRVHRRGDLERLEISGGVPSLGADDTAEWPGRFTVRALYRDGLELIIPMSEANTPHKRSSVWTIFTALREDLAKR
;
A
#
# COMPACT_ATOMS: atom_id res chain seq x y z
N MET A 1 14.67 -5.88 -14.06
CA MET A 1 15.57 -6.33 -12.96
C MET A 1 14.66 -6.83 -11.84
N GLN A 2 14.84 -8.04 -11.31
CA GLN A 2 13.95 -8.59 -10.30
C GLN A 2 13.99 -7.74 -9.02
N THR A 3 12.83 -7.33 -8.49
CA THR A 3 12.76 -6.57 -7.25
C THR A 3 13.13 -7.49 -6.07
N SER A 4 14.23 -7.19 -5.39
CA SER A 4 14.69 -8.01 -4.25
C SER A 4 13.77 -7.85 -3.03
N ARG A 5 13.73 -8.87 -2.17
CA ARG A 5 12.99 -8.83 -0.89
C ARG A 5 13.44 -7.68 0.01
N ASP A 6 14.74 -7.37 0.01
CA ASP A 6 15.28 -6.24 0.78
C ASP A 6 14.80 -4.90 0.23
N SER A 7 14.68 -4.78 -1.09
CA SER A 7 14.09 -3.59 -1.71
C SER A 7 12.63 -3.43 -1.31
N ILE A 8 11.84 -4.51 -1.39
CA ILE A 8 10.43 -4.52 -0.97
C ILE A 8 10.30 -4.11 0.50
N ARG A 9 11.10 -4.70 1.38
CA ARG A 9 11.12 -4.37 2.81
C ARG A 9 11.40 -2.90 3.04
N ARG A 10 12.42 -2.35 2.37
CA ARG A 10 12.80 -0.94 2.48
C ARG A 10 11.67 -0.01 2.02
N MET A 11 11.08 -0.27 0.86
CA MET A 11 9.96 0.52 0.34
C MET A 11 8.76 0.51 1.30
N ILE A 12 8.41 -0.65 1.88
CA ILE A 12 7.33 -0.72 2.88
C ILE A 12 7.64 0.16 4.10
N LEU A 13 8.87 0.11 4.63
CA LEU A 13 9.27 0.92 5.78
C LEU A 13 9.36 2.42 5.46
N GLU A 14 9.76 2.79 4.26
CA GLU A 14 9.76 4.18 3.77
C GLU A 14 8.32 4.74 3.66
N GLU A 15 7.36 3.88 3.32
CA GLU A 15 5.93 4.21 3.22
C GLU A 15 5.23 4.35 4.57
N ILE A 16 5.49 3.44 5.52
CA ILE A 16 4.79 3.43 6.82
C ILE A 16 5.55 4.19 7.92
N GLY A 17 6.84 4.45 7.73
CA GLY A 17 7.76 5.00 8.73
C GLY A 17 8.56 3.90 9.45
N GLN A 18 9.84 4.16 9.71
CA GLN A 18 10.79 3.16 10.24
C GLN A 18 10.40 2.60 11.61
N THR A 19 9.69 3.38 12.43
CA THR A 19 9.29 3.03 13.80
C THR A 19 7.86 2.49 13.90
N ALA A 20 7.13 2.39 12.78
CA ALA A 20 5.71 2.02 12.78
C ALA A 20 5.43 0.59 13.27
N LEU A 21 6.46 -0.26 13.26
CA LEU A 21 6.39 -1.67 13.68
C LEU A 21 7.23 -1.95 14.93
N ASP A 22 7.59 -0.92 15.68
CA ASP A 22 8.29 -1.10 16.96
C ASP A 22 7.44 -1.95 17.91
N GLY A 23 8.06 -2.96 18.54
CA GLY A 23 7.37 -3.93 19.40
C GLY A 23 6.63 -5.04 18.66
N VAL A 24 6.64 -5.06 17.33
CA VAL A 24 6.11 -6.16 16.51
C VAL A 24 7.25 -7.10 16.07
N PRO A 25 7.08 -8.43 16.12
CA PRO A 25 8.10 -9.37 15.64
C PRO A 25 8.49 -9.12 14.18
N SER A 26 9.78 -9.20 13.87
CA SER A 26 10.30 -8.98 12.51
C SER A 26 9.73 -9.97 11.47
N THR A 27 9.26 -11.13 11.93
CA THR A 27 8.56 -12.13 11.12
C THR A 27 7.25 -11.61 10.55
N PHE A 28 6.56 -10.68 11.21
CA PHE A 28 5.34 -10.05 10.68
C PHE A 28 5.61 -9.31 9.37
N LEU A 29 6.62 -8.42 9.36
CA LEU A 29 7.06 -7.74 8.15
C LEU A 29 7.61 -8.74 7.12
N GLY A 30 8.31 -9.79 7.58
CA GLY A 30 8.78 -10.88 6.72
C GLY A 30 7.65 -11.57 5.95
N SER A 31 6.51 -11.84 6.59
CA SER A 31 5.33 -12.44 5.95
C SER A 31 4.73 -11.51 4.89
N ILE A 32 4.66 -10.20 5.17
CA ILE A 32 4.18 -9.19 4.21
C ILE A 32 5.09 -9.12 2.99
N VAL A 33 6.41 -9.01 3.21
CA VAL A 33 7.42 -8.97 2.13
C VAL A 33 7.35 -10.24 1.27
N THR A 34 7.17 -11.40 1.91
CA THR A 34 7.00 -12.67 1.21
C THR A 34 5.75 -12.69 0.35
N GLY A 35 4.62 -12.18 0.87
CA GLY A 35 3.37 -12.03 0.11
C GLY A 35 3.56 -11.18 -1.15
N VAL A 36 4.24 -10.03 -1.03
CA VAL A 36 4.54 -9.17 -2.19
C VAL A 36 5.41 -9.92 -3.19
N ALA A 37 6.52 -10.50 -2.73
CA ALA A 37 7.49 -11.17 -3.61
C ALA A 37 6.85 -12.33 -4.39
N LEU A 38 6.01 -13.14 -3.74
CA LEU A 38 5.29 -14.23 -4.39
C LEU A 38 4.25 -13.72 -5.40
N ALA A 39 3.57 -12.63 -5.08
CA ALA A 39 2.52 -12.09 -5.92
C ALA A 39 3.05 -11.40 -7.20
N ILE A 40 4.18 -10.70 -7.11
CA ILE A 40 4.81 -10.07 -8.28
C ILE A 40 5.65 -11.06 -9.10
N GLY A 41 6.16 -12.12 -8.46
CA GLY A 41 7.04 -13.11 -9.07
C GLY A 41 8.29 -12.46 -9.66
N GLU A 42 8.49 -12.65 -10.97
CA GLU A 42 9.61 -12.07 -11.73
C GLU A 42 9.27 -10.71 -12.36
N SER A 43 8.04 -10.23 -12.17
CA SER A 43 7.60 -8.96 -12.75
C SER A 43 8.30 -7.78 -12.09
N GLU A 44 8.55 -6.74 -12.87
CA GLU A 44 9.01 -5.47 -12.34
C GLU A 44 7.90 -4.80 -11.52
N LEU A 45 8.26 -4.38 -10.31
CA LEU A 45 7.40 -3.60 -9.44
C LEU A 45 7.45 -2.13 -9.89
N ASN A 46 6.35 -1.64 -10.44
CA ASN A 46 6.23 -0.25 -10.90
C ASN A 46 5.98 0.70 -9.74
N TYR A 47 5.16 0.27 -8.77
CA TYR A 47 4.86 1.06 -7.59
C TYR A 47 4.55 0.13 -6.40
N LEU A 48 4.97 0.55 -5.20
CA LEU A 48 4.46 0.02 -3.94
C LEU A 48 4.04 1.14 -3.00
N GLY A 49 2.93 0.91 -2.31
CA GLY A 49 2.39 1.84 -1.34
C GLY A 49 1.94 1.07 -0.12
N ALA A 50 2.23 1.60 1.04
CA ALA A 50 1.87 0.94 2.30
C ALA A 50 1.31 1.92 3.31
N SER A 51 0.61 1.37 4.29
CA SER A 51 0.06 2.08 5.43
C SER A 51 0.06 1.17 6.64
N SER A 52 0.24 1.75 7.82
CA SER A 52 0.13 1.06 9.10
C SER A 52 -0.90 1.77 9.97
N GLN A 53 -1.67 1.00 10.72
CA GLN A 53 -2.58 1.50 11.74
C GLN A 53 -2.46 0.65 12.99
N THR A 54 -2.29 1.32 14.13
CA THR A 54 -2.36 0.68 15.44
C THR A 54 -3.66 1.11 16.11
N LYS A 55 -4.48 0.13 16.52
CA LYS A 55 -5.73 0.38 17.26
C LYS A 55 -5.78 -0.54 18.47
N GLY A 56 -5.57 0.03 19.65
CA GLY A 56 -5.42 -0.76 20.87
C GLY A 56 -4.25 -1.73 20.72
N GLU A 57 -4.53 -3.02 20.85
CA GLU A 57 -3.52 -4.08 20.82
C GLU A 57 -3.39 -4.77 19.45
N LEU A 58 -3.99 -4.19 18.40
CA LEU A 58 -3.90 -4.67 17.02
C LEU A 58 -3.07 -3.73 16.17
N VAL A 59 -2.09 -4.28 15.45
CA VAL A 59 -1.32 -3.59 14.41
C VAL A 59 -1.77 -4.12 13.06
N ARG A 60 -2.27 -3.25 12.19
CA ARG A 60 -2.66 -3.58 10.83
C ARG A 60 -1.71 -2.90 9.85
N VAL A 61 -1.22 -3.64 8.87
CA VAL A 61 -0.47 -3.12 7.72
C VAL A 61 -1.21 -3.48 6.45
N ARG A 62 -1.39 -2.49 5.58
CA ARG A 62 -1.91 -2.70 4.23
C ARG A 62 -0.88 -2.31 3.20
N VAL A 63 -0.72 -3.14 2.17
CA VAL A 63 0.21 -2.90 1.05
C VAL A 63 -0.54 -3.04 -0.25
N GLY A 64 -0.33 -2.09 -1.16
CA GLY A 64 -0.66 -2.19 -2.58
C GLY A 64 0.63 -2.24 -3.39
N ALA A 65 0.77 -3.22 -4.27
CA ALA A 65 1.94 -3.41 -5.13
C ALA A 65 1.51 -3.63 -6.57
N PHE A 66 2.04 -2.84 -7.50
CA PHE A 66 1.56 -2.77 -8.88
C PHE A 66 2.68 -3.15 -9.84
N THR A 67 2.35 -4.00 -10.79
CA THR A 67 3.21 -4.34 -11.92
C THR A 67 2.60 -3.77 -13.21
N SER A 68 3.14 -4.15 -14.36
CA SER A 68 2.52 -3.81 -15.65
C SER A 68 1.15 -4.48 -15.84
N GLY A 69 0.95 -5.69 -15.30
CA GLY A 69 -0.24 -6.49 -15.54
C GLY A 69 -1.12 -6.75 -14.32
N THR A 70 -0.57 -6.61 -13.11
CA THR A 70 -1.26 -6.99 -11.87
C THR A 70 -1.25 -5.90 -10.81
N VAL A 71 -2.27 -5.99 -9.94
CA VAL A 71 -2.38 -5.26 -8.70
C VAL A 71 -2.45 -6.28 -7.58
N THR A 72 -1.51 -6.18 -6.65
CA THR A 72 -1.42 -7.02 -5.47
C THR A 72 -1.85 -6.22 -4.26
N THR A 73 -2.69 -6.81 -3.42
CA THR A 73 -3.13 -6.23 -2.15
C THR A 73 -2.76 -7.16 -1.02
N ILE A 74 -2.28 -6.60 0.08
CA ILE A 74 -2.01 -7.33 1.31
C ILE A 74 -2.74 -6.62 2.44
N ASP A 75 -3.53 -7.37 3.20
CA ASP A 75 -4.04 -6.95 4.51
C ASP A 75 -3.42 -7.88 5.56
N ALA A 76 -2.59 -7.30 6.43
CA ALA A 76 -1.85 -8.01 7.46
C ALA A 76 -2.25 -7.46 8.83
N VAL A 77 -2.58 -8.35 9.75
CA VAL A 77 -2.95 -8.01 11.13
C VAL A 77 -2.06 -8.79 12.08
N TYR A 78 -1.47 -8.08 13.03
CA TYR A 78 -0.78 -8.66 14.17
C TYR A 78 -1.54 -8.32 15.45
N SER A 79 -1.71 -9.33 16.30
CA SER A 79 -2.36 -9.20 17.60
C SER A 79 -1.32 -9.34 18.70
N LEU A 80 -1.09 -8.27 19.48
CA LEU A 80 -0.14 -8.28 20.60
C LEU A 80 -0.47 -9.34 21.67
N PRO A 81 -1.75 -9.57 22.07
CA PRO A 81 -2.08 -10.51 23.14
C PRO A 81 -1.92 -11.97 22.71
N SER A 82 -2.39 -12.31 21.51
CA SER A 82 -2.31 -13.67 20.98
C SER A 82 -0.97 -13.97 20.31
N ARG A 83 -0.17 -12.94 20.04
CA ARG A 83 1.05 -12.99 19.22
C ARG A 83 0.83 -13.65 17.85
N ASN A 84 -0.40 -13.57 17.34
CA ASN A 84 -0.78 -14.17 16.08
C ASN A 84 -0.64 -13.17 14.93
N THR A 85 -0.28 -13.69 13.77
CA THR A 85 -0.18 -12.97 12.51
C THR A 85 -1.18 -13.56 11.53
N ASP A 86 -2.04 -12.71 10.99
CA ASP A 86 -2.91 -13.02 9.85
C ASP A 86 -2.47 -12.16 8.67
N VAL A 87 -2.25 -12.76 7.51
CA VAL A 87 -1.83 -12.08 6.28
C VAL A 87 -2.63 -12.64 5.12
N THR A 88 -3.44 -11.79 4.50
CA THR A 88 -4.13 -12.13 3.26
C THR A 88 -3.50 -11.40 2.09
N THR A 89 -3.03 -12.14 1.08
CA THR A 89 -2.53 -11.59 -0.19
C THR A 89 -3.54 -11.87 -1.30
N ARG A 90 -3.87 -10.86 -2.11
CA ARG A 90 -4.76 -10.99 -3.26
C ARG A 90 -4.09 -10.38 -4.49
N VAL A 91 -4.28 -11.00 -5.66
CA VAL A 91 -3.66 -10.59 -6.93
C VAL A 91 -4.75 -10.46 -7.98
N HIS A 92 -4.76 -9.32 -8.66
CA HIS A 92 -5.81 -8.92 -9.60
C HIS A 92 -5.20 -8.42 -10.89
N ARG A 93 -5.97 -8.48 -11.98
CA ARG A 93 -5.54 -7.85 -13.24
C ARG A 93 -5.69 -6.34 -13.12
N ARG A 94 -4.65 -5.64 -13.57
CA ARG A 94 -4.61 -4.17 -13.52
C ARG A 94 -5.65 -3.53 -14.44
N GLY A 95 -5.89 -4.10 -15.61
CA GLY A 95 -6.86 -3.60 -16.60
C GLY A 95 -8.33 -3.80 -16.24
N ASP A 96 -8.65 -4.45 -15.12
CA ASP A 96 -10.04 -4.66 -14.69
C ASP A 96 -10.56 -3.52 -13.79
N LEU A 97 -9.87 -2.38 -13.72
CA LEU A 97 -10.28 -1.23 -12.90
C LEU A 97 -11.58 -0.57 -13.40
N GLU A 98 -12.62 -0.66 -12.59
CA GLU A 98 -13.98 -0.21 -12.91
C GLU A 98 -14.40 1.12 -12.27
N ARG A 99 -13.80 1.49 -11.13
CA ARG A 99 -14.13 2.77 -10.49
C ARG A 99 -13.00 3.22 -9.57
N LEU A 100 -12.84 4.54 -9.47
CA LEU A 100 -12.05 5.19 -8.43
C LEU A 100 -12.96 6.12 -7.63
N GLU A 101 -12.92 5.99 -6.31
CA GLU A 101 -13.54 6.91 -5.36
C GLU A 101 -12.46 7.48 -4.44
N ILE A 102 -12.49 8.80 -4.20
CA ILE A 102 -11.58 9.48 -3.28
C ILE A 102 -12.45 10.14 -2.22
N SER A 103 -12.15 9.87 -0.96
CA SER A 103 -12.93 10.35 0.19
C SER A 103 -12.02 10.81 1.33
N GLY A 104 -12.53 11.72 2.17
CA GLY A 104 -11.74 12.44 3.17
C GLY A 104 -11.38 13.84 2.65
N GLY A 105 -11.71 14.88 3.42
CA GLY A 105 -11.50 16.27 3.03
C GLY A 105 -10.02 16.50 2.71
N VAL A 106 -9.75 17.06 1.54
CA VAL A 106 -8.41 17.28 1.02
C VAL A 106 -8.05 18.73 1.33
N PRO A 107 -7.22 19.06 2.34
CA PRO A 107 -6.47 20.31 2.28
C PRO A 107 -5.66 20.26 0.99
N SER A 108 -5.61 21.37 0.25
CA SER A 108 -5.04 21.43 -1.10
C SER A 108 -3.75 20.60 -1.22
N LEU A 109 -3.82 19.55 -2.03
CA LEU A 109 -2.66 18.74 -2.42
C LEU A 109 -1.71 19.63 -3.25
N GLY A 110 -0.86 20.40 -2.61
CA GLY A 110 0.30 20.99 -3.26
C GLY A 110 1.32 19.89 -3.52
N ALA A 111 1.94 19.90 -4.70
CA ALA A 111 3.00 18.95 -5.06
C ALA A 111 4.37 19.36 -4.48
N ASP A 112 4.45 20.50 -3.79
CA ASP A 112 5.67 21.03 -3.20
C ASP A 112 5.85 20.58 -1.73
N ASP A 113 7.09 20.66 -1.25
CA ASP A 113 7.46 20.28 0.12
C ASP A 113 6.79 21.19 1.18
N THR A 114 6.28 22.35 0.75
CA THR A 114 5.58 23.33 1.59
C THR A 114 4.10 23.03 1.77
N ALA A 115 3.53 22.15 0.96
CA ALA A 115 2.13 21.75 1.08
C ALA A 115 1.86 21.01 2.39
N GLU A 116 0.73 21.36 3.02
CA GLU A 116 0.21 20.66 4.18
C GLU A 116 -0.07 19.20 3.81
N TRP A 117 0.40 18.26 4.64
CA TRP A 117 0.15 16.84 4.38
C TRP A 117 -1.35 16.59 4.53
N PRO A 118 -2.05 16.12 3.48
CA PRO A 118 -3.51 15.94 3.49
C PRO A 118 -3.98 14.89 4.53
N GLY A 119 -3.06 14.13 5.11
CA GLY A 119 -3.36 13.16 6.15
C GLY A 119 -4.25 12.02 5.62
N ARG A 120 -5.26 11.66 6.41
CA ARG A 120 -6.13 10.51 6.16
C ARG A 120 -7.17 10.81 5.08
N PHE A 121 -6.83 10.57 3.84
CA PHE A 121 -7.82 10.33 2.79
C PHE A 121 -7.80 8.86 2.36
N THR A 122 -8.89 8.42 1.77
CA THR A 122 -9.10 7.04 1.34
C THR A 122 -9.33 7.00 -0.16
N VAL A 123 -8.54 6.19 -0.85
CA VAL A 123 -8.76 5.82 -2.24
C VAL A 123 -9.42 4.46 -2.26
N ARG A 124 -10.58 4.35 -2.90
CA ARG A 124 -11.25 3.07 -3.18
C ARG A 124 -11.14 2.82 -4.68
N ALA A 125 -10.44 1.76 -5.05
CA ALA A 125 -10.40 1.28 -6.43
C ALA A 125 -11.20 -0.01 -6.54
N LEU A 126 -12.28 0.03 -7.32
CA LEU A 126 -13.18 -1.10 -7.56
C LEU A 126 -12.81 -1.78 -8.87
N TYR A 127 -12.55 -3.07 -8.82
CA TYR A 127 -12.26 -3.90 -10.00
C TYR A 127 -13.48 -4.75 -10.38
N ARG A 128 -13.53 -5.19 -11.63
CA ARG A 128 -14.64 -5.98 -12.21
C ARG A 128 -14.96 -7.26 -11.44
N ASP A 129 -13.95 -7.87 -10.83
CA ASP A 129 -14.10 -9.07 -10.00
C ASP A 129 -14.68 -8.78 -8.61
N GLY A 130 -15.06 -7.52 -8.34
CA GLY A 130 -15.60 -7.08 -7.06
C GLY A 130 -14.52 -6.74 -6.03
N LEU A 131 -13.22 -6.78 -6.38
CA LEU A 131 -12.20 -6.30 -5.46
C LEU A 131 -12.38 -4.82 -5.19
N GLU A 132 -12.41 -4.49 -3.91
CA GLU A 132 -12.24 -3.13 -3.44
C GLU A 132 -10.86 -2.96 -2.79
N LEU A 133 -9.97 -2.24 -3.48
CA LEU A 133 -8.71 -1.79 -2.92
C LEU A 133 -8.97 -0.50 -2.14
N ILE A 134 -8.87 -0.59 -0.82
CA ILE A 134 -8.84 0.58 0.05
C ILE A 134 -7.37 0.92 0.30
N ILE A 135 -6.90 2.03 -0.25
CA ILE A 135 -5.59 2.60 0.09
C ILE A 135 -5.86 3.69 1.14
N PRO A 136 -5.77 3.39 2.45
CA PRO A 136 -5.75 4.44 3.43
C PRO A 136 -4.39 5.13 3.30
N MET A 137 -4.39 6.43 3.01
CA MET A 137 -3.14 7.15 3.03
C MET A 137 -2.69 7.36 4.48
N SER A 138 -1.44 6.99 4.71
CA SER A 138 -0.79 6.98 6.02
C SER A 138 -0.80 8.38 6.63
N GLU A 139 -0.92 8.46 7.96
CA GLU A 139 -0.57 9.70 8.68
C GLU A 139 0.92 10.02 8.54
N ALA A 140 1.75 9.03 8.17
CA ALA A 140 3.16 9.21 7.95
C ALA A 140 3.42 10.19 6.80
N ASN A 141 3.94 11.37 7.15
CA ASN A 141 4.44 12.35 6.22
C ASN A 141 5.93 12.12 5.93
N THR A 142 6.24 11.17 5.06
CA THR A 142 7.61 10.90 4.60
C THR A 142 7.83 11.44 3.19
N PRO A 143 9.05 11.83 2.81
CA PRO A 143 9.34 12.25 1.43
C PRO A 143 8.97 11.18 0.39
N HIS A 144 9.23 9.91 0.70
CA HIS A 144 8.87 8.79 -0.16
C HIS A 144 7.35 8.69 -0.34
N LYS A 145 6.58 8.80 0.77
CA LYS A 145 5.12 8.75 0.73
C LYS A 145 4.52 9.91 -0.07
N ARG A 146 5.06 11.13 0.09
CA ARG A 146 4.62 12.30 -0.70
C ARG A 146 4.80 12.07 -2.20
N SER A 147 5.89 11.44 -2.62
CA SER A 147 6.15 11.12 -4.03
C SER A 147 5.31 9.93 -4.53
N SER A 148 5.19 8.87 -3.73
CA SER A 148 4.49 7.65 -4.13
C SER A 148 3.01 7.91 -4.35
N VAL A 149 2.34 8.70 -3.50
CA VAL A 149 0.91 9.01 -3.61
C VAL A 149 0.52 9.51 -5.01
N TRP A 150 1.26 10.48 -5.55
CA TRP A 150 0.99 11.01 -6.88
C TRP A 150 1.20 9.99 -7.99
N THR A 151 2.23 9.16 -7.83
CA THR A 151 2.54 8.07 -8.76
C THR A 151 1.41 7.05 -8.80
N ILE A 152 0.88 6.69 -7.62
CA ILE A 152 -0.25 5.75 -7.45
C ILE A 152 -1.49 6.27 -8.14
N PHE A 153 -1.85 7.52 -7.85
CA PHE A 153 -3.03 8.14 -8.43
C PHE A 153 -2.95 8.25 -9.94
N THR A 154 -1.78 8.63 -10.46
CA THR A 154 -1.55 8.71 -11.90
C THR A 154 -1.72 7.33 -12.53
N ALA A 155 -1.10 6.30 -11.95
CA ALA A 155 -1.21 4.92 -12.41
C ALA A 155 -2.66 4.40 -12.43
N LEU A 156 -3.42 4.65 -11.35
CA LEU A 156 -4.83 4.26 -11.26
C LEU A 156 -5.70 5.01 -12.29
N ARG A 157 -5.45 6.30 -12.51
CA ARG A 157 -6.17 7.09 -13.53
C ARG A 157 -5.88 6.58 -14.93
N GLU A 158 -4.64 6.21 -15.23
CA GLU A 158 -4.27 5.59 -16.50
C GLU A 158 -4.97 4.25 -16.70
N ASP A 159 -5.01 3.40 -15.66
CA ASP A 159 -5.69 2.10 -15.72
C ASP A 159 -7.19 2.28 -15.99
N LEU A 160 -7.80 3.29 -15.38
CA LEU A 160 -9.21 3.63 -15.59
C LEU A 160 -9.48 4.16 -17.01
N ALA A 161 -8.51 4.88 -17.59
CA ALA A 161 -8.63 5.49 -18.92
C ALA A 161 -8.37 4.50 -20.07
N LYS A 162 -7.64 3.41 -19.84
CA LYS A 162 -7.29 2.38 -20.83
C LYS A 162 -8.46 1.44 -21.21
N ARG A 163 -9.70 1.89 -21.01
CA ARG A 163 -10.90 1.14 -21.40
C ARG A 163 -11.17 1.19 -22.90
#